data_AF-K1VCC1-F1
#
_entry.id   AF-K1VCC1-F1
#
_cell.length_a   1.000
_cell.length_b   1.000
_cell.length_c   1.000
_cell.angle_alpha   90.00
_cell.angle_beta   90.00
_cell.angle_gamma   90.00
#
_symmetry.space_group_name_H-M   'P 1'
#
loop_
_entity.id
_entity.type
_entity.pdbx_description
1 polymer ?
#
loop_
_entity_poly.entity_id
_entity_poly.type
_entity_poly.pdbx_seq_one_letter_code
_entity_poly.pdbx_strand_id
1 'polypeptide(L)'
;MEFMGYVRPDGKVGARNYVAVIPSVTCANDVANAICHQVQGTITYLHHQGCCQMPPDLERVTDTLISLGMSPNVGAILIVSLGCEGTDHERMYKELSATGKH
;
A
#
# COMPACT_ATOMS: atom_id res chain seq x y z
N MET A 1 -28.42 8.17 -10.01
CA MET A 1 -28.07 6.94 -9.27
C MET A 1 -27.07 7.32 -8.21
N GLU A 2 -27.34 6.99 -6.95
CA GLU A 2 -26.50 7.31 -5.79
C GLU A 2 -26.12 6.02 -5.06
N PHE A 3 -24.99 6.00 -4.36
CA PHE A 3 -24.55 4.87 -3.54
C PHE A 3 -23.91 5.35 -2.23
N MET A 4 -23.96 4.49 -1.20
CA MET A 4 -23.29 4.75 0.08
C MET A 4 -21.80 4.44 -0.04
N GLY A 5 -20.97 5.48 -0.12
CA GLY A 5 -19.52 5.36 -0.28
C GLY A 5 -18.72 5.98 0.87
N TYR A 6 -17.44 5.62 0.95
CA TYR A 6 -16.47 6.17 1.90
C TYR A 6 -15.73 7.34 1.25
N VAL A 7 -16.03 8.56 1.69
CA VAL A 7 -15.39 9.79 1.21
C VAL A 7 -14.00 9.91 1.83
N ARG A 8 -12.99 10.22 1.01
CA ARG A 8 -11.59 10.39 1.42
C ARG A 8 -11.19 11.87 1.49
N PRO A 9 -10.10 12.23 2.20
CA PRO A 9 -9.61 13.60 2.27
C PRO A 9 -9.26 14.21 0.90
N ASP A 10 -8.87 13.38 -0.06
CA ASP A 10 -8.59 13.77 -1.45
C ASP A 10 -9.85 13.94 -2.32
N GLY A 11 -11.05 13.82 -1.73
CA GLY A 11 -12.34 13.95 -2.40
C GLY A 11 -12.79 12.72 -3.19
N LYS A 12 -11.95 11.68 -3.30
CA LYS A 12 -12.35 10.43 -3.96
C LYS A 12 -13.26 9.61 -3.06
N VAL A 13 -14.06 8.74 -3.67
CA VAL A 13 -15.06 7.92 -2.96
C VAL A 13 -14.82 6.44 -3.23
N GLY A 14 -14.65 5.66 -2.16
CA GLY A 14 -14.48 4.22 -2.20
C GLY A 14 -15.78 3.47 -1.95
N ALA A 15 -15.94 2.30 -2.55
CA ALA A 15 -17.03 1.37 -2.22
C ALA A 15 -16.71 0.51 -0.98
N ARG A 16 -15.44 0.52 -0.53
CA ARG A 16 -14.95 -0.27 0.61
C ARG A 16 -14.08 0.60 1.52
N ASN A 17 -13.85 0.11 2.75
CA ASN A 17 -13.02 0.77 3.75
C ASN A 17 -12.00 -0.19 4.35
N TYR A 18 -10.89 -0.39 3.65
CA TYR A 18 -9.82 -1.25 4.10
C TYR A 18 -8.64 -0.47 4.68
N VAL A 19 -7.89 -1.16 5.55
CA VAL A 19 -6.51 -0.81 5.86
C VAL A 19 -5.60 -1.62 4.92
N ALA A 20 -4.85 -0.95 4.05
CA ALA A 20 -3.92 -1.62 3.16
C ALA A 20 -2.61 -1.95 3.88
N VAL A 21 -2.21 -3.22 3.90
CA VAL A 21 -0.91 -3.67 4.39
C VAL A 21 -0.01 -3.92 3.18
N ILE A 22 0.99 -3.06 3.01
CA ILE A 22 1.83 -3.01 1.81
C ILE A 22 3.26 -3.38 2.20
N PRO A 23 3.74 -4.59 1.86
CA PRO A 23 5.16 -4.90 1.97
C PRO A 23 5.97 -4.09 0.95
N SER A 24 7.12 -3.53 1.35
CA SER A 24 8.08 -2.87 0.45
C SER A 24 9.01 -3.87 -0.25
N VAL A 25 9.12 -5.10 0.25
CA VAL A 25 9.91 -6.17 -0.35
C VAL A 25 9.22 -7.52 -0.22
N THR A 26 9.50 -8.41 -1.17
CA THR A 26 8.96 -9.78 -1.18
C THR A 26 9.19 -10.54 0.14
N CYS A 27 10.32 -10.35 0.82
CA CYS A 27 10.62 -11.00 2.11
C CYS A 27 9.66 -10.58 3.24
N ALA A 28 8.97 -9.45 3.10
CA ALA A 28 7.98 -8.96 4.05
C ALA A 28 6.55 -9.46 3.76
N ASN A 29 6.33 -10.18 2.65
CA ASN A 29 5.00 -10.68 2.26
C ASN A 29 4.35 -11.56 3.33
N ASP A 30 5.12 -12.49 3.91
CA ASP A 30 4.58 -13.41 4.92
C ASP A 30 4.21 -12.67 6.21
N VAL A 31 4.99 -11.64 6.58
CA VAL A 31 4.67 -10.75 7.70
C VAL A 31 3.38 -9.96 7.41
N ALA A 32 3.25 -9.39 6.22
CA ALA A 32 2.05 -8.67 5.80
C ALA A 32 0.80 -9.57 5.83
N ASN A 33 0.90 -10.81 5.33
CA ASN A 33 -0.18 -11.79 5.40
C ASN A 33 -0.53 -12.17 6.84
N ALA A 34 0.46 -12.39 7.69
CA ALA A 34 0.25 -12.73 9.10
C ALA A 34 -0.48 -11.61 9.85
N ILE A 35 -0.21 -10.34 9.53
CA ILE A 35 -0.95 -9.18 10.05
C ILE A 35 -2.40 -9.25 9.58
N CYS A 36 -2.63 -9.43 8.28
CA CYS A 36 -3.98 -9.45 7.72
C CYS A 36 -4.86 -10.60 8.22
N HIS A 37 -4.27 -11.77 8.50
CA HIS A 37 -5.00 -12.89 9.09
C HIS A 37 -5.45 -12.64 10.53
N GLN A 38 -4.81 -11.71 11.25
CA GLN A 38 -5.13 -11.42 12.65
C GLN A 38 -6.04 -10.19 12.81
N VAL A 39 -6.13 -9.32 11.81
CA VAL A 39 -6.83 -8.04 11.91
C VAL A 39 -7.90 -7.91 10.83
N GLN A 40 -9.17 -7.94 11.24
CA GLN A 40 -10.30 -7.79 10.33
C GLN A 40 -10.32 -6.39 9.67
N GLY A 41 -10.74 -6.32 8.40
CA GLY A 41 -10.81 -5.05 7.66
C GLY A 41 -9.48 -4.60 7.06
N THR A 42 -8.43 -5.42 7.17
CA THR A 42 -7.18 -5.22 6.47
C THR A 42 -7.16 -5.97 5.14
N ILE A 43 -6.30 -5.55 4.20
CA ILE A 43 -6.05 -6.22 2.93
C ILE A 43 -4.56 -6.13 2.57
N THR A 44 -3.97 -7.22 2.11
CA THR A 44 -2.56 -7.23 1.66
C THR A 44 -2.43 -6.86 0.19
N TYR A 45 -1.42 -6.05 -0.15
CA TYR A 45 -0.99 -5.82 -1.52
C TYR A 45 0.38 -6.46 -1.78
N LEU A 46 0.37 -7.79 -1.92
CA LEU A 46 1.59 -8.59 -2.10
C LEU A 46 2.19 -8.37 -3.49
N HIS A 47 3.52 -8.45 -3.57
CA HIS A 47 4.25 -8.41 -4.83
C HIS A 47 5.42 -9.41 -4.81
N HIS A 48 5.85 -9.86 -5.98
CA HIS A 48 6.93 -10.87 -6.14
C HIS A 48 8.30 -10.24 -6.45
N GLN A 49 8.40 -8.92 -6.28
CA GLN A 49 9.54 -8.14 -6.73
C GLN A 49 10.59 -8.11 -5.61
N GLY A 50 11.71 -8.80 -5.86
CA GLY A 50 12.78 -9.03 -4.88
C GLY A 50 13.98 -8.10 -5.06
N CYS A 51 15.07 -8.43 -4.39
CA CYS A 51 16.34 -7.72 -4.57
C CYS A 51 16.90 -7.92 -6.00
N CYS A 52 17.86 -7.09 -6.41
CA CYS A 52 18.56 -7.17 -7.71
C CYS A 52 17.75 -6.77 -8.95
N GLN A 53 16.72 -5.95 -8.78
CA GLN A 53 16.04 -5.28 -9.90
C GLN A 53 16.84 -4.09 -10.41
N MET A 54 16.65 -3.74 -11.69
CA MET A 54 17.25 -2.55 -12.27
C MET A 54 16.49 -1.29 -11.79
N PRO A 55 17.12 -0.10 -11.76
CA PRO A 55 16.45 1.12 -11.30
C PRO A 55 15.09 1.41 -11.95
N PRO A 56 14.90 1.23 -13.28
CA PRO A 56 13.57 1.42 -13.89
C PRO A 56 12.52 0.43 -13.41
N ASP A 57 12.92 -0.80 -13.07
CA ASP A 57 12.00 -1.81 -12.53
C ASP A 57 11.59 -1.43 -11.11
N LEU A 58 12.55 -1.01 -10.27
CA LEU A 58 12.29 -0.53 -8.91
C LEU A 58 11.36 0.69 -8.89
N GLU A 59 11.55 1.62 -9.83
CA GLU A 59 10.67 2.78 -9.99
C GLU A 59 9.23 2.34 -10.31
N ARG A 60 9.06 1.43 -11.27
CA ARG A 60 7.73 0.89 -11.63
C ARG A 60 7.05 0.17 -10.47
N VAL A 61 7.80 -0.61 -9.69
CA VAL A 61 7.26 -1.29 -8.50
C VAL A 61 6.83 -0.25 -7.47
N THR A 62 7.69 0.72 -7.19
CA THR A 62 7.39 1.81 -6.24
C THR A 62 6.12 2.57 -6.66
N ASP A 63 6.03 2.99 -7.93
CA ASP A 63 4.85 3.69 -8.48
C ASP A 63 3.57 2.85 -8.36
N THR A 64 3.68 1.54 -8.59
CA THR A 64 2.56 0.61 -8.50
C THR A 64 2.07 0.48 -7.06
N LEU A 65 2.98 0.30 -6.10
CA LEU A 65 2.64 0.17 -4.67
C LEU A 65 2.01 1.47 -4.13
N ILE A 66 2.54 2.64 -4.53
CA ILE A 66 1.94 3.93 -4.22
C ILE A 66 0.54 4.03 -4.81
N SER A 67 0.37 3.70 -6.09
CA SER A 67 -0.94 3.76 -6.75
C SER A 67 -1.98 2.87 -6.08
N LEU A 68 -1.57 1.69 -5.61
CA LEU A 68 -2.43 0.78 -4.84
C LEU A 68 -2.85 1.39 -3.49
N GLY A 69 -1.91 2.00 -2.74
CA GLY A 69 -2.22 2.71 -1.49
C GLY A 69 -3.10 3.95 -1.72
N MET A 70 -2.99 4.61 -2.87
CA MET A 70 -3.82 5.75 -3.26
C MET A 70 -5.26 5.35 -3.65
N SER A 71 -5.59 4.06 -3.71
CA SER A 71 -6.95 3.58 -3.98
C SER A 71 -7.99 4.19 -3.03
N PRO A 72 -9.16 4.63 -3.53
CA PRO A 72 -10.20 5.19 -2.67
C PRO A 72 -10.86 4.15 -1.76
N ASN A 73 -10.68 2.86 -2.04
CA ASN A 73 -11.14 1.77 -1.17
C ASN A 73 -10.27 1.59 0.09
N VAL A 74 -9.14 2.30 0.16
CA VAL A 74 -8.20 2.28 1.28
C VAL A 74 -8.40 3.54 2.11
N GLY A 75 -8.67 3.36 3.40
CA GLY A 75 -8.81 4.44 4.38
C GLY A 75 -7.53 4.72 5.17
N ALA A 76 -6.74 3.67 5.41
CA ALA A 76 -5.50 3.70 6.19
C ALA A 76 -4.46 2.78 5.56
N ILE A 77 -3.18 3.03 5.80
CA ILE A 77 -2.09 2.30 5.13
C ILE A 77 -1.01 1.94 6.14
N LEU A 78 -0.57 0.69 6.10
CA LEU A 78 0.57 0.18 6.85
C LEU A 78 1.65 -0.30 5.87
N ILE A 79 2.78 0.39 5.84
CA ILE A 79 3.97 -0.04 5.08
C ILE A 79 4.79 -0.99 5.96
N VAL A 80 5.09 -2.18 5.46
CA VAL A 80 5.93 -3.16 6.15
C VAL A 80 7.31 -3.16 5.49
N SER A 81 8.26 -2.52 6.17
CA SER A 81 9.64 -2.36 5.71
C SER A 81 10.63 -3.15 6.58
N LEU A 82 11.62 -3.77 5.91
CA LEU A 82 12.78 -4.44 6.48
C LEU A 82 14.06 -3.58 6.40
N GLY A 83 14.05 -2.50 5.60
CA GLY A 83 15.17 -1.56 5.43
C GLY A 83 16.25 -1.99 4.43
N CYS A 84 16.12 -3.17 3.81
CA CYS A 84 17.06 -3.69 2.80
C CYS A 84 16.47 -3.72 1.37
N GLU A 85 15.34 -3.04 1.17
CA GLU A 85 14.57 -3.09 -0.07
C GLU A 85 15.19 -2.19 -1.15
N GLY A 86 14.96 -2.55 -2.41
CA GLY A 86 15.29 -1.65 -3.52
C GLY A 86 14.22 -0.61 -3.82
N THR A 87 12.97 -0.85 -3.41
CA THR A 87 11.88 0.13 -3.59
C THR A 87 12.10 1.34 -2.70
N ASP A 88 11.71 2.51 -3.17
CA ASP A 88 11.83 3.76 -2.41
C ASP A 88 10.70 3.86 -1.37
N HIS A 89 10.88 3.21 -0.22
CA HIS A 89 9.90 3.17 0.86
C HIS A 89 9.67 4.55 1.49
N GLU A 90 10.66 5.43 1.48
CA GLU A 90 10.54 6.82 1.95
C GLU A 90 9.63 7.64 1.03
N ARG A 91 9.81 7.49 -0.29
CA ARG A 91 8.89 8.09 -1.27
C ARG A 91 7.48 7.52 -1.11
N MET A 92 7.33 6.21 -0.89
CA MET A 92 6.02 5.61 -0.59
C MET A 92 5.37 6.27 0.63
N TYR A 93 6.08 6.38 1.75
CA TYR A 93 5.58 7.02 2.96
C TYR A 93 5.14 8.47 2.71
N LYS A 94 6.00 9.25 2.05
CA LYS A 94 5.74 10.67 1.75
C LYS A 94 4.51 10.86 0.87
N GLU A 95 4.42 10.14 -0.24
CA GLU A 95 3.30 10.29 -1.19
C GLU A 95 1.98 9.78 -0.62
N LEU A 96 2.01 8.67 0.13
CA LEU A 96 0.81 8.13 0.75
C LEU A 96 0.33 9.00 1.91
N SER A 97 1.23 9.52 2.74
CA SER A 97 0.87 10.46 3.82
C SER A 97 0.28 11.75 3.26
N ALA A 98 0.70 12.21 2.08
CA ALA A 98 0.15 13.41 1.44
C ALA A 98 -1.34 13.25 1.05
N THR A 99 -1.84 12.01 0.95
CA THR A 99 -3.28 11.75 0.70
C THR A 99 -4.17 11.97 1.93
N GLY A 100 -3.59 12.20 3.11
CA GLY A 100 -4.31 12.34 4.38
C GLY A 100 -4.91 11.03 4.92
N LYS A 101 -4.55 9.89 4.31
CA LYS A 101 -4.87 8.55 4.82
C LYS A 101 -3.86 8.19 5.90
N HIS A 102 -4.36 7.78 7.06
CA HIS A 102 -3.56 7.36 8.22
C HIS A 102 -4.07 6.01 8.72
#